data_AF-A0A941NYV1-F1
#
_entry.id   AF-A0A941NYV1-F1
#
_cell.length_a   1.000
_cell.length_b   1.000
_cell.length_c   1.000
_cell.angle_alpha   90.00
_cell.angle_beta   90.00
_cell.angle_gamma   90.00
#
_symmetry.space_group_name_H-M   'P 1'
#
loop_
_entity.id
_entity.type
_entity.pdbx_description
1 polymer ?
#
loop_
_entity_poly.entity_id
_entity_poly.type
_entity_poly.pdbx_seq_one_letter_code
_entity_poly.pdbx_strand_id
1 'polypeptide(L)'
;MVANCAAYGGDGRKVRDIALDEISDFLAQPDGFIWVGLVEPDEPLLEKLQAEFGLHELAVEDAHNAHQRPKIEAYGDSLFVVAQTAQMSNGSIAFGETHLFIGKRYLLSVRHGASRSYAPARRSCEQTPEHLAYGPSYALYSILDFIVDNYLPIVQGFRQELQELEQDVFGDASNRDVTRRLYDMQRELLTLKLATTPLQDILGQLVRLHPEEIRDEVRPYFRDVQDH
;
A
#
# COMPACT_ATOMS: atom_id res chain seq x y z
N MET A 1 16.43 0.65 2.21
CA MET A 1 16.70 -0.12 3.46
C MET A 1 15.61 -1.17 3.75
N VAL A 2 15.97 -2.26 4.44
CA VAL A 2 15.02 -3.27 4.94
C VAL A 2 14.36 -2.76 6.21
N ALA A 3 13.03 -2.69 6.23
CA ALA A 3 12.26 -2.34 7.43
C ALA A 3 11.86 -3.57 8.25
N ASN A 4 11.51 -4.68 7.57
CA ASN A 4 11.20 -5.96 8.20
C ASN A 4 11.26 -7.10 7.17
N CYS A 5 11.50 -8.31 7.65
CA CYS A 5 11.45 -9.54 6.88
C CYS A 5 11.08 -10.67 7.83
N ALA A 6 9.89 -11.27 7.64
CA ALA A 6 9.39 -12.32 8.54
C ALA A 6 8.75 -13.47 7.77
N ALA A 7 8.92 -14.66 8.33
CA ALA A 7 8.30 -15.90 7.88
C ALA A 7 7.07 -16.23 8.74
N TYR A 8 6.01 -16.66 8.07
CA TYR A 8 4.74 -17.08 8.67
C TYR A 8 4.45 -18.52 8.26
N GLY A 9 3.92 -19.33 9.18
CA GLY A 9 3.48 -20.70 8.89
C GLY A 9 2.17 -20.74 8.11
N GLY A 10 1.75 -21.92 7.66
CA GLY A 10 0.44 -22.11 7.00
C GLY A 10 -0.75 -21.81 7.92
N ASP A 11 -0.54 -21.84 9.23
CA ASP A 11 -1.50 -21.45 10.26
C ASP A 11 -1.57 -19.93 10.51
N GLY A 12 -0.84 -19.14 9.71
CA GLY A 12 -0.77 -17.69 9.81
C GLY A 12 0.06 -17.17 10.99
N ARG A 13 0.66 -18.04 11.80
CA ARG A 13 1.49 -17.58 12.93
C ARG A 13 2.88 -17.20 12.45
N LYS A 14 3.40 -16.10 13.00
CA LYS A 14 4.79 -15.70 12.78
C LYS A 14 5.71 -16.78 13.34
N VAL A 15 6.55 -17.36 12.47
CA VAL A 15 7.57 -18.34 12.86
C VAL A 15 8.76 -17.61 13.46
N ARG A 16 9.34 -16.68 12.70
CA ARG A 16 10.47 -15.83 13.12
C ARG A 16 10.70 -14.70 12.11
N ASP A 17 11.50 -13.71 12.51
CA ASP A 17 12.16 -12.83 11.56
C ASP A 17 13.29 -13.59 10.85
N ILE A 18 13.48 -13.33 9.55
CA ILE A 18 14.47 -14.02 8.72
C ILE A 18 15.37 -13.00 8.00
N ALA A 19 16.63 -13.35 7.79
CA ALA A 19 17.50 -12.60 6.89
C ALA A 19 17.08 -12.83 5.43
N LEU A 20 17.47 -11.91 4.55
CA LEU A 20 17.13 -12.05 3.12
C LEU A 20 17.78 -13.28 2.48
N ASP A 21 18.96 -13.69 2.95
CA ASP A 21 19.65 -14.89 2.48
C ASP A 21 18.95 -16.21 2.89
N GLU A 22 17.98 -16.13 3.79
CA GLU A 22 17.21 -17.30 4.24
C GLU A 22 15.87 -17.45 3.50
N ILE A 23 15.57 -16.54 2.55
CA ILE A 23 14.30 -16.53 1.82
C ILE A 23 14.15 -17.82 1.00
N SER A 24 15.11 -18.13 0.13
CA SER A 24 15.10 -19.35 -0.68
C SER A 24 15.01 -20.62 0.17
N ASP A 25 15.76 -20.69 1.28
CA ASP A 25 15.75 -21.85 2.18
C ASP A 25 14.39 -22.07 2.86
N PHE A 26 13.69 -20.99 3.22
CA PHE A 26 12.34 -21.07 3.76
C PHE A 26 11.32 -21.44 2.68
N LEU A 27 11.44 -20.86 1.48
CA LEU A 27 10.55 -21.17 0.36
C LEU A 27 10.75 -22.59 -0.18
N ALA A 28 11.88 -23.24 0.06
CA ALA A 28 12.07 -24.66 -0.25
C ALA A 28 11.19 -25.59 0.62
N GLN A 29 10.73 -25.14 1.78
CA GLN A 29 9.81 -25.89 2.65
C GLN A 29 8.37 -25.72 2.16
N PRO A 30 7.48 -26.72 2.34
CA PRO A 30 6.18 -26.75 1.65
C PRO A 30 5.10 -25.83 2.22
N ASP A 31 5.34 -25.18 3.37
CA ASP A 31 4.29 -24.45 4.09
C ASP A 31 4.70 -23.01 4.44
N GLY A 32 3.70 -22.14 4.58
CA GLY A 32 3.88 -20.75 4.98
C GLY A 32 4.26 -19.77 3.87
N PHE A 33 4.48 -18.51 4.25
CA PHE A 33 4.84 -17.43 3.33
C PHE A 33 5.76 -16.40 4.00
N ILE A 34 6.40 -15.57 3.17
CA ILE A 34 7.30 -14.51 3.63
C ILE A 34 6.66 -13.15 3.39
N TRP A 35 6.75 -12.25 4.36
CA TRP A 35 6.34 -10.87 4.19
C TRP A 35 7.52 -9.93 4.46
N VAL A 36 7.96 -9.25 3.41
CA VAL A 36 9.09 -8.31 3.40
C VAL A 36 8.59 -6.87 3.25
N GLY A 37 9.16 -5.96 4.03
CA GLY A 37 8.92 -4.53 3.91
C GLY A 37 10.23 -3.77 3.71
N LEU A 38 10.29 -2.95 2.67
CA LEU A 38 11.40 -2.07 2.33
C LEU A 38 10.97 -0.61 2.35
N VAL A 39 11.95 0.27 2.57
CA VAL A 39 11.81 1.73 2.44
C VAL A 39 12.96 2.22 1.61
N GLU A 40 12.68 2.83 0.46
CA GLU A 40 13.69 3.39 -0.45
C GLU A 40 14.92 2.47 -0.57
N PRO A 41 14.74 1.23 -1.08
CA PRO A 41 15.85 0.30 -1.28
C PRO A 41 16.79 0.81 -2.36
N ASP A 42 18.07 0.49 -2.19
CA ASP A 42 19.07 0.65 -3.24
C ASP A 42 18.96 -0.49 -4.27
N GLU A 43 19.54 -0.26 -5.44
CA GLU A 43 19.51 -1.19 -6.57
C GLU A 43 20.02 -2.60 -6.21
N PRO A 44 21.16 -2.78 -5.50
CA PRO A 44 21.65 -4.12 -5.16
C PRO A 44 20.70 -4.91 -4.26
N LEU A 45 19.94 -4.22 -3.41
CA LEU A 45 18.94 -4.84 -2.54
C LEU A 45 17.72 -5.32 -3.34
N LEU A 46 17.29 -4.52 -4.33
CA LEU A 46 16.21 -4.93 -5.24
C LEU A 46 16.63 -6.09 -6.13
N GLU A 47 17.84 -6.09 -6.69
CA GLU A 47 18.39 -7.19 -7.48
C GLU A 47 18.46 -8.50 -6.67
N LYS A 48 18.85 -8.42 -5.39
CA LYS A 48 18.84 -9.58 -4.50
C LYS A 48 17.43 -10.17 -4.37
N LEU A 49 16.43 -9.32 -4.11
CA LEU A 49 15.05 -9.78 -3.97
C LEU A 49 14.44 -10.26 -5.28
N GLN A 50 14.90 -9.69 -6.41
CA GLN A 50 14.58 -10.20 -7.73
C GLN A 50 15.02 -11.65 -7.89
N ALA A 51 16.26 -11.98 -7.50
CA ALA A 51 16.78 -13.33 -7.56
C ALA A 51 16.05 -14.28 -6.59
N GLU A 52 15.79 -13.84 -5.36
CA GLU A 52 15.13 -14.66 -4.32
C GLU A 52 13.66 -15.00 -4.65
N PHE A 53 12.92 -14.06 -5.25
CA PHE A 53 11.48 -14.23 -5.54
C PHE A 53 11.16 -14.46 -7.01
N GLY A 54 12.14 -14.37 -7.91
CA GLY A 54 11.93 -14.44 -9.35
C GLY A 54 11.11 -13.25 -9.89
N LEU A 55 11.36 -12.04 -9.36
CA LEU A 55 10.61 -10.85 -9.78
C LEU A 55 10.92 -10.50 -11.25
N HIS A 56 9.92 -10.01 -11.96
CA HIS A 56 10.09 -9.59 -13.36
C HIS A 56 10.94 -8.32 -13.45
N GLU A 57 11.86 -8.26 -14.42
CA GLU A 57 12.81 -7.14 -14.59
C GLU A 57 12.12 -5.77 -14.66
N LEU A 58 11.07 -5.64 -15.47
CA LEU A 58 10.31 -4.40 -15.62
C LEU A 58 9.68 -3.91 -14.30
N ALA A 59 9.18 -4.83 -13.48
CA ALA A 59 8.58 -4.48 -12.20
C ALA A 59 9.63 -4.03 -11.17
N VAL A 60 10.83 -4.62 -11.23
CA VAL A 60 11.97 -4.22 -10.40
C VAL A 60 12.51 -2.86 -10.83
N GLU A 61 12.61 -2.61 -12.13
CA GLU A 61 12.99 -1.31 -12.69
C GLU A 61 12.01 -0.21 -12.23
N ASP A 62 10.71 -0.46 -12.31
CA ASP A 62 9.68 0.46 -11.81
C ASP A 62 9.79 0.70 -10.30
N ALA A 63 10.10 -0.34 -9.52
CA ALA A 63 10.37 -0.21 -8.08
C ALA A 63 11.67 0.50 -7.73
N HIS A 64 12.65 0.51 -8.64
CA HIS A 64 13.85 1.30 -8.45
C HIS A 64 13.61 2.78 -8.79
N ASN A 65 13.00 3.05 -9.94
CA ASN A 65 12.80 4.40 -10.49
C ASN A 65 11.76 5.22 -9.72
N ALA A 66 10.81 4.54 -9.05
CA ALA A 66 9.69 5.17 -8.37
C ALA A 66 8.88 6.08 -9.32
N HIS A 67 8.08 6.99 -8.74
CA HIS A 67 7.20 7.96 -9.42
C HIS A 67 6.20 7.32 -10.38
N GLN A 68 5.71 6.14 -10.01
CA GLN A 68 4.79 5.37 -10.82
C GLN A 68 3.35 5.80 -10.59
N ARG A 69 2.57 5.79 -11.67
CA ARG A 69 1.12 5.91 -11.54
C ARG A 69 0.57 4.63 -10.92
N PRO A 70 -0.50 4.69 -10.10
CA PRO A 70 -1.14 3.49 -9.63
C PRO A 70 -1.51 2.56 -10.78
N LYS A 71 -1.17 1.29 -10.62
CA LYS A 71 -1.41 0.26 -11.63
C LYS A 71 -1.40 -1.12 -11.00
N ILE A 72 -1.91 -2.09 -11.76
CA ILE A 72 -1.77 -3.51 -11.49
C ILE A 72 -1.32 -4.20 -12.78
N GLU A 73 -0.27 -5.01 -12.68
CA GLU A 73 0.31 -5.75 -13.79
C GLU A 73 0.59 -7.19 -13.34
N ALA A 74 0.32 -8.16 -14.20
CA ALA A 74 0.61 -9.56 -13.96
C ALA A 74 1.86 -9.98 -14.71
N TYR A 75 2.78 -10.62 -14.01
CA TYR A 75 4.03 -11.16 -14.54
C TYR A 75 4.17 -12.62 -14.14
N GLY A 76 3.74 -13.51 -15.04
CA GLY A 76 3.69 -14.94 -14.77
C GLY A 76 2.84 -15.24 -13.52
N ASP A 77 3.47 -15.79 -12.49
CA ASP A 77 2.84 -16.21 -11.22
C ASP A 77 2.93 -15.12 -10.13
N SER A 78 3.17 -13.86 -10.51
CA SER A 78 3.28 -12.73 -9.60
C SER A 78 2.51 -11.53 -10.10
N LEU A 79 1.99 -10.72 -9.17
CA LEU A 79 1.40 -9.42 -9.48
C LEU A 79 2.28 -8.31 -8.94
N PHE A 80 2.36 -7.24 -9.73
CA PHE A 80 2.93 -5.97 -9.34
C PHE A 80 1.81 -4.94 -9.20
N VAL A 81 1.68 -4.36 -8.02
CA VAL A 81 0.68 -3.34 -7.71
C VAL A 81 1.37 -2.07 -7.24
N VAL A 82 1.05 -0.95 -7.85
CA VAL A 82 1.47 0.38 -7.41
C VAL A 82 0.26 1.06 -6.78
N ALA A 83 0.38 1.45 -5.52
CA ALA A 83 -0.58 2.28 -4.82
C ALA A 83 0.07 3.60 -4.45
N GLN A 84 -0.60 4.72 -4.72
CA GLN A 84 -0.20 5.99 -4.14
C GLN A 84 -0.49 5.99 -2.64
N THR A 85 0.22 6.84 -1.90
CA THR A 85 0.02 7.06 -0.47
C THR A 85 0.01 8.55 -0.21
N ALA A 86 -0.73 8.98 0.81
CA ALA A 86 -0.76 10.37 1.22
C ALA A 86 -0.79 10.48 2.74
N GLN A 87 -0.18 11.54 3.26
CA GLN A 87 -0.27 11.91 4.67
C GLN A 87 -0.18 13.42 4.83
N MET A 88 -0.81 13.94 5.88
CA MET A 88 -0.59 15.33 6.29
C MET A 88 0.83 15.51 6.82
N SER A 89 1.55 16.50 6.29
CA SER A 89 2.89 16.87 6.73
C SER A 89 3.05 18.39 6.65
N ASN A 90 3.42 19.04 7.76
CA ASN A 90 3.66 20.50 7.81
C ASN A 90 2.51 21.37 7.25
N GLY A 91 1.26 20.93 7.42
CA GLY A 91 0.08 21.68 6.97
C GLY A 91 -0.28 21.51 5.50
N SER A 92 0.38 20.60 4.76
CA SER A 92 0.00 20.22 3.40
C SER A 92 -0.01 18.70 3.23
N ILE A 93 -0.61 18.22 2.14
CA ILE A 93 -0.54 16.80 1.79
C ILE A 93 0.85 16.48 1.22
N ALA A 94 1.53 15.52 1.83
CA ALA A 94 2.71 14.89 1.26
C ALA A 94 2.31 13.55 0.63
N PHE A 95 2.71 13.36 -0.63
CA PHE A 95 2.45 12.15 -1.39
C PHE A 95 3.68 11.24 -1.43
N GLY A 96 3.41 9.95 -1.56
CA GLY A 96 4.40 8.91 -1.79
C GLY A 96 3.73 7.76 -2.51
N GLU A 97 4.42 6.64 -2.59
CA GLU A 97 3.89 5.46 -3.26
C GLU A 97 4.40 4.19 -2.61
N THR A 98 3.70 3.11 -2.88
CA THR A 98 4.00 1.78 -2.40
C THR A 98 3.83 0.79 -3.51
N HIS A 99 4.92 0.09 -3.78
CA HIS A 99 5.00 -0.94 -4.79
C HIS A 99 4.92 -2.29 -4.09
N LEU A 100 4.00 -3.13 -4.53
CA LEU A 100 3.65 -4.39 -3.89
C LEU A 100 3.87 -5.50 -4.91
N PHE A 101 4.73 -6.44 -4.57
CA PHE A 101 4.88 -7.68 -5.30
C PHE A 101 4.20 -8.76 -4.49
N ILE A 102 3.24 -9.44 -5.09
CA ILE A 102 2.56 -10.58 -4.50
C ILE A 102 2.78 -11.80 -5.38
N GLY A 103 3.26 -12.88 -4.77
CA GLY A 103 3.27 -14.21 -5.36
C GLY A 103 2.60 -15.21 -4.43
N LYS A 104 2.55 -16.48 -4.84
CA LYS A 104 1.86 -17.56 -4.10
C LYS A 104 2.30 -17.69 -2.63
N ARG A 105 3.57 -17.36 -2.33
CA ARG A 105 4.18 -17.53 -0.99
C ARG A 105 5.01 -16.34 -0.52
N TYR A 106 4.79 -15.16 -1.10
CA TYR A 106 5.43 -13.96 -0.59
C TYR A 106 4.60 -12.70 -0.83
N LEU A 107 4.82 -11.72 0.04
CA LEU A 107 4.43 -10.33 -0.15
C LEU A 107 5.67 -9.45 0.08
N LEU A 108 6.03 -8.65 -0.90
CA LEU A 108 7.09 -7.64 -0.79
C LEU A 108 6.46 -6.27 -0.97
N SER A 109 6.60 -5.39 0.02
CA SER A 109 6.19 -3.99 -0.07
C SER A 109 7.41 -3.08 -0.11
N VAL A 110 7.49 -2.20 -1.10
CA VAL A 110 8.53 -1.18 -1.25
C VAL A 110 7.89 0.20 -1.13
N ARG A 111 8.33 0.99 -0.15
CA ARG A 111 7.80 2.34 0.09
C ARG A 111 8.76 3.42 -0.42
N HIS A 112 8.23 4.39 -1.15
CA HIS A 112 8.94 5.59 -1.60
C HIS A 112 8.21 6.86 -1.15
N GLY A 113 8.97 7.87 -0.73
CA GLY A 113 8.41 9.16 -0.33
C GLY A 113 7.51 9.09 0.91
N ALA A 114 6.46 9.93 0.92
CA ALA A 114 5.64 10.12 2.11
C ALA A 114 4.67 8.95 2.36
N SER A 115 5.07 8.05 3.27
CA SER A 115 4.24 6.90 3.67
C SER A 115 4.44 6.59 5.15
N ARG A 116 3.34 6.28 5.85
CA ARG A 116 3.38 5.79 7.24
C ARG A 116 3.93 4.37 7.29
N SER A 117 4.45 3.97 8.45
CA SER A 117 4.89 2.59 8.66
C SER A 117 3.71 1.62 8.59
N TYR A 118 3.89 0.49 7.88
CA TYR A 118 2.93 -0.63 7.84
C TYR A 118 2.99 -1.55 9.06
N ALA A 119 3.76 -1.19 10.09
CA ALA A 119 3.79 -1.94 11.34
C ALA A 119 2.42 -2.11 12.02
N PRO A 120 1.46 -1.15 11.98
CA PRO A 120 0.10 -1.37 12.49
C PRO A 120 -0.66 -2.43 11.70
N ALA A 121 -0.63 -2.36 10.36
CA ALA A 121 -1.27 -3.34 9.47
C ALA A 121 -0.73 -4.76 9.74
N ARG A 122 0.59 -4.90 9.82
CA ARG A 122 1.23 -6.19 10.15
C ARG A 122 0.86 -6.71 11.54
N ARG A 123 0.88 -5.84 12.57
CA ARG A 123 0.50 -6.24 13.92
C ARG A 123 -0.96 -6.69 13.99
N SER A 124 -1.86 -6.03 13.25
CA SER A 124 -3.27 -6.43 13.16
C SER A 124 -3.38 -7.85 12.59
N CYS A 125 -2.70 -8.14 11.47
CA CYS A 125 -2.65 -9.48 10.90
C CYS A 125 -2.06 -10.53 11.87
N GLU A 126 -1.00 -10.18 12.59
CA GLU A 126 -0.37 -11.09 13.57
C GLU A 126 -1.26 -11.38 14.79
N GLN A 127 -2.23 -10.50 15.08
CA GLN A 127 -3.24 -10.69 16.12
C GLN A 127 -4.42 -11.56 15.67
N THR A 128 -4.58 -11.80 14.36
CA THR A 128 -5.61 -12.66 13.77
C THR A 128 -4.99 -13.77 12.88
N PRO A 129 -4.24 -14.73 13.47
CA PRO A 129 -3.56 -15.78 12.71
C PRO A 129 -4.48 -16.58 11.80
N GLU A 130 -5.74 -16.79 12.20
CA GLU A 130 -6.76 -17.46 11.41
C GLU A 130 -7.02 -16.78 10.06
N HIS A 131 -6.92 -15.45 10.00
CA HIS A 131 -7.03 -14.72 8.75
C HIS A 131 -5.69 -14.65 8.01
N LEU A 132 -4.58 -14.51 8.75
CA LEU A 132 -3.25 -14.51 8.14
C LEU A 132 -2.89 -15.88 7.52
N ALA A 133 -3.57 -16.95 7.91
CA ALA A 133 -3.52 -18.28 7.28
C ALA A 133 -4.04 -18.28 5.83
N TYR A 134 -4.81 -17.27 5.42
CA TYR A 134 -5.14 -17.03 4.01
C TYR A 134 -3.91 -16.57 3.18
N GLY A 135 -2.76 -16.36 3.84
CA GLY A 135 -1.46 -16.18 3.20
C GLY A 135 -1.21 -14.74 2.73
N PRO A 136 -0.36 -14.56 1.69
CA PRO A 136 0.04 -13.25 1.19
C PRO A 136 -1.13 -12.34 0.79
N SER A 137 -2.25 -12.93 0.34
CA SER A 137 -3.44 -12.20 -0.08
C SER A 137 -4.08 -11.38 1.05
N TYR A 138 -4.13 -11.93 2.27
CA TYR A 138 -4.67 -11.20 3.43
C TYR A 138 -3.71 -10.10 3.91
N ALA A 139 -2.40 -10.36 3.84
CA ALA A 139 -1.40 -9.34 4.14
C ALA A 139 -1.44 -8.19 3.11
N LEU A 140 -1.67 -8.49 1.83
CA LEU A 140 -1.87 -7.49 0.77
C LEU A 140 -3.10 -6.63 1.06
N TYR A 141 -4.24 -7.28 1.34
CA TYR A 141 -5.47 -6.58 1.76
C TYR A 141 -5.17 -5.61 2.91
N SER A 142 -4.53 -6.09 3.97
CA SER A 142 -4.21 -5.28 5.15
C SER A 142 -3.35 -4.05 4.86
N ILE A 143 -2.40 -4.15 3.91
CA ILE A 143 -1.64 -2.98 3.45
C ILE A 143 -2.55 -2.00 2.69
N LEU A 144 -3.35 -2.49 1.74
CA LEU A 144 -4.21 -1.61 0.93
C LEU A 144 -5.28 -0.93 1.78
N ASP A 145 -5.90 -1.66 2.68
CA ASP A 145 -6.84 -1.14 3.69
C ASP A 145 -6.19 -0.03 4.53
N PHE A 146 -4.99 -0.28 5.06
CA PHE A 146 -4.24 0.73 5.79
C PHE A 146 -3.89 1.96 4.94
N ILE A 147 -3.61 1.79 3.65
CA ILE A 147 -3.38 2.94 2.74
C ILE A 147 -4.67 3.75 2.58
N VAL A 148 -5.82 3.08 2.37
CA VAL A 148 -7.13 3.73 2.23
C VAL A 148 -7.52 4.49 3.50
N ASP A 149 -7.38 3.85 4.66
CA ASP A 149 -7.65 4.46 5.97
C ASP A 149 -6.85 5.74 6.20
N ASN A 150 -5.62 5.83 5.69
CA ASN A 150 -4.78 7.01 5.84
C ASN A 150 -5.26 8.21 5.01
N TYR A 151 -6.17 8.02 4.04
CA TYR A 151 -6.82 9.13 3.35
C TYR A 151 -7.93 9.79 4.17
N LEU A 152 -8.57 9.06 5.09
CA LEU A 152 -9.72 9.58 5.84
C LEU A 152 -9.40 10.83 6.68
N PRO A 153 -8.29 10.88 7.46
CA PRO A 153 -7.94 12.07 8.21
C PRO A 153 -7.68 13.29 7.31
N ILE A 154 -7.17 13.07 6.10
CA ILE A 154 -6.91 14.14 5.12
C ILE A 154 -8.24 14.73 4.66
N VAL A 155 -9.18 13.87 4.24
CA VAL A 155 -10.53 14.30 3.80
C VAL A 155 -11.28 15.01 4.93
N GLN A 156 -11.16 14.51 6.16
CA GLN A 156 -11.75 15.16 7.34
C GLN A 156 -11.15 16.55 7.60
N GLY A 157 -9.83 16.69 7.47
CA GLY A 157 -9.15 17.99 7.58
C GLY A 157 -9.67 19.02 6.57
N PHE A 158 -9.82 18.62 5.30
CA PHE A 158 -10.40 19.50 4.28
C PHE A 158 -11.85 19.88 4.55
N ARG A 159 -12.66 18.95 5.06
CA ARG A 159 -14.04 19.25 5.44
C ARG A 159 -14.11 20.30 6.54
N GLN A 160 -13.22 20.20 7.54
CA GLN A 160 -13.15 21.19 8.61
C GLN A 160 -12.69 22.55 8.06
N GLU A 161 -11.62 22.58 7.25
CA GLU A 161 -11.13 23.84 6.67
C GLU A 161 -12.18 24.51 5.77
N LEU A 162 -12.97 23.72 5.02
CA LEU A 162 -14.07 24.25 4.22
C LEU A 162 -15.14 24.92 5.10
N GLN A 163 -15.51 24.30 6.24
CA GLN A 163 -16.47 24.89 7.18
C GLN A 163 -15.96 26.20 7.80
N GLU A 164 -14.66 26.29 8.08
CA GLU A 164 -14.03 27.52 8.57
C GLU A 164 -14.07 28.62 7.49
N LEU A 165 -13.72 28.29 6.24
CA LEU A 165 -13.80 29.22 5.11
C LEU A 165 -15.23 29.69 4.83
N GLU A 166 -16.22 28.81 4.95
CA GLU A 166 -17.64 29.18 4.80
C GLU A 166 -18.07 30.21 5.84
N GLN A 167 -17.56 30.16 7.07
CA GLN A 167 -17.83 31.18 8.09
C GLN A 167 -17.13 32.50 7.77
N ASP A 168 -15.88 32.45 7.29
CA ASP A 168 -15.08 33.62 6.94
C ASP A 168 -15.68 34.40 5.75
N VAL A 169 -16.35 33.74 4.81
CA VAL A 169 -17.07 34.39 3.68
C VAL A 169 -18.15 35.36 4.17
N PHE A 170 -18.78 35.08 5.31
CA PHE A 170 -19.80 35.94 5.92
C PHE A 170 -19.23 36.89 6.98
N GLY A 171 -17.94 36.82 7.28
CA GLY A 171 -17.23 37.63 8.27
C GLY A 171 -16.45 38.82 7.67
N ASP A 172 -15.55 39.39 8.47
CA ASP A 172 -14.71 40.56 8.12
C ASP A 172 -13.44 40.20 7.30
N ALA A 173 -13.28 38.94 6.89
CA ALA A 173 -12.10 38.49 6.15
C ALA A 173 -12.04 39.12 4.75
N SER A 174 -10.83 39.37 4.23
CA SER A 174 -10.68 39.84 2.84
C SER A 174 -11.12 38.74 1.88
N ASN A 175 -12.10 39.03 1.02
CA ASN A 175 -12.55 38.12 -0.05
C ASN A 175 -11.40 37.54 -0.89
N ARG A 176 -10.27 38.25 -1.01
CA ARG A 176 -9.09 37.79 -1.76
C ARG A 176 -8.35 36.64 -1.06
N ASP A 177 -8.24 36.67 0.27
CA ASP A 177 -7.55 35.64 1.04
C ASP A 177 -8.38 34.35 1.09
N VAL A 178 -9.69 34.48 1.27
CA VAL A 178 -10.66 33.36 1.20
C VAL A 178 -10.61 32.69 -0.17
N THR A 179 -10.63 33.48 -1.25
CA THR A 179 -10.56 32.94 -2.63
C THR A 179 -9.28 32.15 -2.86
N ARG A 180 -8.12 32.66 -2.39
CA ARG A 180 -6.84 31.97 -2.54
C ARG A 180 -6.83 30.61 -1.83
N ARG A 181 -7.30 30.57 -0.57
CA ARG A 181 -7.37 29.32 0.22
C ARG A 181 -8.28 28.29 -0.44
N LEU A 182 -9.42 28.71 -0.99
CA LEU A 182 -10.32 27.83 -1.76
C LEU A 182 -9.63 27.23 -2.99
N TYR A 183 -8.85 28.02 -3.75
CA TYR A 183 -8.11 27.49 -4.90
C TYR A 183 -7.01 26.50 -4.51
N ASP A 184 -6.27 26.78 -3.44
CA ASP A 184 -5.23 25.88 -2.95
C ASP A 184 -5.84 24.55 -2.47
N MET A 185 -6.94 24.62 -1.71
CA MET A 185 -7.74 23.45 -1.30
C MET A 185 -8.26 22.64 -2.49
N GLN A 186 -8.84 23.31 -3.50
CA GLN A 186 -9.34 22.65 -4.70
C GLN A 186 -8.23 21.89 -5.44
N ARG A 187 -7.04 22.49 -5.54
CA ARG A 187 -5.88 21.86 -6.17
C ARG A 187 -5.46 20.61 -5.41
N GLU A 188 -5.36 20.68 -4.09
CA GLU A 188 -4.95 19.54 -3.25
C GLU A 188 -5.97 18.39 -3.28
N LEU A 189 -7.26 18.70 -3.24
CA LEU A 189 -8.34 17.71 -3.38
C LEU A 189 -8.33 17.02 -4.76
N LEU A 190 -8.04 17.77 -5.83
CA LEU A 190 -7.90 17.19 -7.17
C LEU A 190 -6.70 16.24 -7.25
N THR A 191 -5.57 16.59 -6.64
CA THR A 191 -4.40 15.72 -6.56
C THR A 191 -4.71 14.45 -5.76
N LEU A 192 -5.37 14.59 -4.61
CA LEU A 192 -5.80 13.45 -3.81
C LEU A 192 -6.73 12.52 -4.60
N LYS A 193 -7.73 13.09 -5.30
CA LYS A 193 -8.65 12.31 -6.14
C LYS A 193 -7.90 11.53 -7.23
N LEU A 194 -6.94 12.15 -7.91
CA LEU A 194 -6.13 11.47 -8.93
C LEU A 194 -5.27 10.34 -8.35
N ALA A 195 -4.87 10.44 -7.08
CA ALA A 195 -4.13 9.39 -6.38
C ALA A 195 -5.04 8.24 -5.92
N THR A 196 -6.27 8.51 -5.49
CA THR A 196 -7.17 7.49 -4.93
C THR A 196 -8.06 6.80 -5.95
N THR A 197 -8.54 7.49 -7.01
CA THR A 197 -9.46 6.90 -7.99
C THR A 197 -8.94 5.60 -8.63
N PRO A 198 -7.66 5.52 -9.08
CA PRO A 198 -7.14 4.27 -9.64
C PRO A 198 -7.15 3.08 -8.67
N LEU A 199 -7.10 3.33 -7.36
CA LEU A 199 -7.07 2.26 -6.35
C LEU A 199 -8.36 1.46 -6.35
N GLN A 200 -9.51 2.09 -6.61
CA GLN A 200 -10.80 1.40 -6.73
C GLN A 200 -10.80 0.41 -7.91
N ASP A 201 -10.18 0.80 -9.03
CA ASP A 201 -10.03 -0.07 -10.20
C ASP A 201 -9.06 -1.22 -9.91
N ILE A 202 -7.95 -0.95 -9.21
CA ILE A 202 -6.98 -1.98 -8.80
C ILE A 202 -7.63 -3.02 -7.89
N LEU A 203 -8.37 -2.58 -6.86
CA LEU A 203 -9.10 -3.48 -5.95
C LEU A 203 -10.13 -4.33 -6.71
N GLY A 204 -10.85 -3.72 -7.65
CA GLY A 204 -11.78 -4.42 -8.53
C GLY A 204 -11.11 -5.47 -9.42
N GLN A 205 -9.94 -5.16 -9.98
CA GLN A 205 -9.17 -6.09 -10.81
C GLN A 205 -8.58 -7.24 -9.99
N LEU A 206 -8.03 -6.98 -8.81
CA LEU A 206 -7.54 -8.03 -7.89
C LEU A 206 -8.60 -9.10 -7.63
N VAL A 207 -9.83 -8.67 -7.31
CA VAL A 207 -10.94 -9.59 -7.00
C VAL A 207 -11.47 -10.33 -8.24
N ARG A 208 -11.38 -9.75 -9.44
CA ARG A 208 -12.01 -10.29 -10.66
C ARG A 208 -11.07 -11.12 -11.52
N LEU A 209 -9.82 -10.69 -11.64
CA LEU A 209 -8.89 -11.16 -12.67
C LEU A 209 -7.77 -12.06 -12.13
N HIS A 210 -7.57 -12.10 -10.81
CA HIS A 210 -6.42 -12.78 -10.19
C HIS A 210 -6.83 -13.79 -9.10
N PRO A 211 -7.59 -14.84 -9.45
CA PRO A 211 -8.09 -15.83 -8.49
C PRO A 211 -6.99 -16.76 -7.95
N GLU A 212 -5.83 -16.86 -8.59
CA GLU A 212 -4.72 -17.70 -8.10
C GLU A 212 -3.96 -17.03 -6.96
N GLU A 213 -3.79 -15.72 -7.01
CA GLU A 213 -3.08 -14.93 -6.02
C GLU A 213 -4.02 -14.43 -4.91
N ILE A 214 -5.29 -14.16 -5.25
CA ILE A 214 -6.32 -13.70 -4.31
C ILE A 214 -7.26 -14.85 -3.96
N ARG A 215 -7.06 -15.42 -2.77
CA ARG A 215 -7.90 -16.50 -2.25
C ARG A 215 -9.36 -16.03 -2.08
N ASP A 216 -10.29 -16.95 -2.29
CA ASP A 216 -11.73 -16.68 -2.26
C ASP A 216 -12.21 -16.15 -0.90
N GLU A 217 -11.61 -16.63 0.19
CA GLU A 217 -11.90 -16.21 1.56
C GLU A 217 -11.56 -14.73 1.81
N VAL A 218 -10.61 -14.16 1.05
CA VAL A 218 -10.15 -12.78 1.23
C VAL A 218 -10.94 -11.80 0.37
N ARG A 219 -11.63 -12.27 -0.68
CA ARG A 219 -12.40 -11.39 -1.60
C ARG A 219 -13.41 -10.47 -0.92
N PRO A 220 -14.17 -10.88 0.12
CA PRO A 220 -15.08 -9.98 0.82
C PRO A 220 -14.38 -8.78 1.44
N TYR A 221 -13.17 -8.97 1.97
CA TYR A 221 -12.37 -7.91 2.58
C TYR A 221 -11.92 -6.89 1.53
N PHE A 222 -11.45 -7.34 0.35
CA PHE A 222 -11.11 -6.42 -0.75
C PHE A 222 -12.32 -5.61 -1.25
N ARG A 223 -13.53 -6.19 -1.23
CA ARG A 223 -14.76 -5.48 -1.60
C ARG A 223 -15.13 -4.42 -0.57
N ASP A 224 -14.96 -4.71 0.71
CA ASP A 224 -15.20 -3.74 1.80
C ASP A 224 -14.31 -2.49 1.63
N VAL A 225 -13.01 -2.69 1.33
CA VAL A 225 -12.08 -1.58 1.03
C VAL A 225 -12.46 -0.83 -0.24
N GLN A 226 -13.00 -1.53 -1.24
CA GLN A 226 -13.43 -0.90 -2.48
C GLN A 226 -14.66 0.02 -2.26
N ASP A 227 -15.53 -0.33 -1.31
CA ASP A 227 -16.74 0.42 -0.97
C ASP A 227 -16.45 1.64 -0.06
N HIS A 228 -15.31 1.66 0.64
CA HIS A 228 -14.85 2.74 1.52
C HIS A 228 -14.34 3.96 0.73
#